data_AF-A0A1B7P2E1-F1
#
_entry.id   AF-A0A1B7P2E1-F1
#
_cell.length_a   1.000
_cell.length_b   1.000
_cell.length_c   1.000
_cell.angle_alpha   90.00
_cell.angle_beta   90.00
_cell.angle_gamma   90.00
#
_symmetry.space_group_name_H-M   'P 1'
#
loop_
_entity.id
_entity.type
_entity.pdbx_description
1 polymer ?
#
loop_
_entity_poly.entity_id
_entity_poly.type
_entity_poly.pdbx_seq_one_letter_code
_entity_poly.pdbx_strand_id
1 'polypeptide(L)'
;MPKETEKAKAPPPRDWIREKLDAINIASILCPLSEQALAFVLKYSKANSDSDYEKSLAASLRTLILHSERLFELRIRGAVVKCSDEIVIKILPNSRDPTEYPSPLKSRGPDSSHETKLSIKKQLDLIFSRLISLWPDDGPELGGIGGEGVKDYRIMEIFAYKDILLQGDSNELQFAAKHRASACYVKLLRSFLEEQNSTLQRSVFTHGDLKKSNIMVQQHSTNANVFTVTGIIDWEDSGFSPEYYECTTLSNGQSIVTDDDWYLYIPDCISPLRFPVRWLVDRLWDNLLWSRRTDIVR
;
A
#
# COMPACT_ATOMS: atom_id res chain seq x y z
N MET A 1 -37.94 28.85 44.70
CA MET A 1 -37.76 28.30 43.35
C MET A 1 -36.60 29.03 42.68
N PRO A 2 -35.43 28.40 42.48
CA PRO A 2 -34.41 28.93 41.59
C PRO A 2 -34.66 28.47 40.16
N LYS A 3 -34.52 29.37 39.18
CA LYS A 3 -34.62 29.08 37.75
C LYS A 3 -33.43 28.23 37.30
N GLU A 4 -33.70 27.08 36.68
CA GLU A 4 -32.69 26.31 35.96
C GLU A 4 -32.19 27.13 34.77
N THR A 5 -30.90 27.49 34.80
CA THR A 5 -30.17 27.99 33.64
C THR A 5 -29.91 26.85 32.68
N GLU A 6 -30.56 26.91 31.53
CA GLU A 6 -30.36 26.06 30.36
C GLU A 6 -28.89 26.14 29.90
N LYS A 7 -28.14 25.04 30.06
CA LYS A 7 -26.76 24.95 29.56
C LYS A 7 -26.78 25.01 28.03
N ALA A 8 -26.18 26.05 27.46
CA ALA A 8 -25.96 26.17 26.03
C ALA A 8 -25.23 24.91 25.51
N LYS A 9 -25.81 24.28 24.47
CA LYS A 9 -25.18 23.17 23.74
C LYS A 9 -23.82 23.63 23.21
N ALA A 10 -22.78 22.84 23.50
CA ALA A 10 -21.45 23.06 22.93
C ALA A 10 -21.55 23.11 21.39
N PRO A 11 -20.77 23.98 20.72
CA PRO A 11 -20.77 24.04 19.26
C PRO A 11 -20.41 22.67 18.67
N PRO A 12 -20.99 22.30 17.52
CA PRO A 12 -20.66 21.04 16.87
C PRO A 12 -19.15 20.96 16.61
N PRO A 13 -18.53 19.78 16.75
CA PRO A 13 -17.11 19.61 16.50
C PRO A 13 -16.78 20.07 15.08
N ARG A 14 -15.75 20.92 14.95
CA ARG A 14 -15.30 21.46 13.67
C ARG A 14 -14.84 20.33 12.75
N ASP A 15 -15.39 20.30 11.54
CA ASP A 15 -15.05 19.31 10.52
C ASP A 15 -13.70 19.66 9.87
N TRP A 16 -12.62 19.14 10.43
CA TRP A 16 -11.26 19.45 9.99
C TRP A 16 -10.99 19.05 8.53
N ILE A 17 -11.66 18.02 8.00
CA ILE A 17 -11.53 17.59 6.61
C ILE A 17 -12.05 18.69 5.71
N ARG A 18 -13.25 19.21 6.00
CA ARG A 18 -13.83 20.35 5.28
C ARG A 18 -12.93 21.57 5.34
N GLU A 19 -12.45 21.96 6.53
CA GLU A 19 -11.52 23.08 6.69
C GLU A 19 -10.26 22.94 5.81
N LYS A 20 -9.72 21.72 5.70
CA LYS A 20 -8.54 21.45 4.86
C LYS A 20 -8.87 21.49 3.38
N LEU A 21 -9.96 20.87 2.96
CA LEU A 21 -10.35 20.82 1.55
C LEU A 21 -10.82 22.18 1.02
N ASP A 22 -11.42 23.03 1.87
CA ASP A 22 -11.84 24.39 1.51
C ASP A 22 -10.65 25.28 1.14
N ALA A 23 -9.45 24.98 1.67
CA ALA A 23 -8.21 25.69 1.33
C ALA A 23 -7.59 25.26 -0.03
N ILE A 24 -8.03 24.15 -0.61
CA ILE A 24 -7.45 23.57 -1.85
C ILE A 24 -8.22 24.09 -3.07
N ASN A 25 -7.62 24.93 -3.90
CA ASN A 25 -8.32 25.56 -5.02
C ASN A 25 -8.09 24.89 -6.39
N ILE A 26 -7.06 24.05 -6.51
CA ILE A 26 -6.69 23.36 -7.74
C ILE A 26 -6.38 21.89 -7.44
N ALA A 27 -6.57 21.04 -8.44
CA ALA A 27 -6.23 19.63 -8.40
C ALA A 27 -5.77 19.18 -9.78
N SER A 28 -4.85 18.22 -9.82
CA SER A 28 -4.33 17.61 -11.03
C SER A 28 -4.35 16.10 -10.91
N ILE A 29 -4.54 15.40 -12.02
CA ILE A 29 -4.45 13.94 -12.10
C ILE A 29 -3.01 13.59 -12.47
N LEU A 30 -2.29 12.93 -11.56
CA LEU A 30 -0.89 12.52 -11.79
C LEU A 30 -0.79 11.21 -12.58
N CYS A 31 -1.73 10.29 -12.36
CA CYS A 31 -1.82 9.00 -13.04
C CYS A 31 -3.23 8.81 -13.60
N PRO A 32 -3.41 8.27 -14.82
CA PRO A 32 -4.72 8.08 -15.41
C PRO A 32 -5.67 7.32 -14.49
N LEU A 33 -6.87 7.87 -14.28
CA LEU A 33 -7.93 7.20 -13.54
C LEU A 33 -8.65 6.21 -14.46
N SER A 34 -9.18 5.13 -13.89
CA SER A 34 -10.10 4.25 -14.62
C SER A 34 -11.34 5.04 -15.08
N GLU A 35 -12.00 4.59 -16.16
CA GLU A 35 -13.22 5.23 -16.66
C GLU A 35 -14.30 5.34 -15.56
N GLN A 36 -14.41 4.31 -14.72
CA GLN A 36 -15.31 4.27 -13.58
C GLN A 36 -14.99 5.34 -12.53
N ALA A 37 -13.71 5.46 -12.15
CA ALA A 37 -13.26 6.46 -11.18
C ALA A 37 -13.44 7.88 -11.72
N LEU A 38 -13.10 8.10 -13.00
CA LEU A 38 -13.28 9.39 -13.66
C LEU A 38 -14.76 9.77 -13.76
N ALA A 39 -15.64 8.84 -14.16
CA ALA A 39 -17.08 9.06 -14.23
C ALA A 39 -17.66 9.42 -12.85
N PHE A 40 -17.16 8.79 -11.77
CA PHE A 40 -17.59 9.09 -10.41
C PHE A 40 -17.20 10.51 -9.98
N VAL A 41 -15.98 10.95 -10.30
CA VAL A 41 -15.52 12.32 -10.04
C VAL A 41 -16.35 13.32 -10.85
N LEU A 42 -16.60 13.04 -12.13
CA LEU A 42 -17.33 13.93 -13.04
C LEU A 42 -18.81 14.08 -12.68
N LYS A 43 -19.42 13.12 -11.98
CA LYS A 43 -20.80 13.24 -11.45
C LYS A 43 -20.98 14.48 -10.55
N TYR A 44 -19.92 14.94 -9.92
CA TYR A 44 -19.91 16.10 -9.02
C TYR A 44 -19.45 17.38 -9.71
N SER A 45 -19.17 17.34 -11.02
CA SER A 45 -18.84 18.53 -11.80
C SER A 45 -20.06 19.41 -11.98
N LYS A 46 -19.88 20.73 -11.82
CA LYS A 46 -20.92 21.71 -12.14
C LYS A 46 -20.84 22.03 -13.62
N ALA A 47 -21.99 22.08 -14.29
CA ALA A 47 -22.13 22.28 -15.74
C ALA A 47 -21.71 23.67 -16.28
N ASN A 48 -20.94 24.47 -15.52
CA ASN A 48 -20.55 25.81 -15.95
C ASN A 48 -19.29 25.77 -16.81
N SER A 49 -19.50 26.07 -18.09
CA SER A 49 -18.61 25.93 -19.24
C SER A 49 -17.53 27.02 -19.38
N ASP A 50 -16.93 27.48 -18.29
CA ASP A 50 -15.82 28.47 -18.40
C ASP A 50 -14.81 28.40 -17.24
N SER A 51 -14.88 27.36 -16.40
CA SER A 51 -13.93 27.19 -15.30
C SER A 51 -12.76 26.32 -15.72
N ASP A 52 -11.56 26.85 -15.50
CA ASP A 52 -10.28 26.13 -15.40
C ASP A 52 -10.44 24.68 -14.90
N TYR A 53 -9.97 23.71 -15.70
CA TYR A 53 -10.14 22.27 -15.47
C TYR A 53 -9.67 21.88 -14.07
N GLU A 54 -8.52 22.41 -13.61
CA GLU A 54 -7.96 22.07 -12.31
C GLU A 54 -8.85 22.53 -11.15
N LYS A 55 -9.51 23.68 -11.30
CA LYS A 55 -10.45 24.22 -10.29
C LYS A 55 -11.75 23.44 -10.28
N SER A 56 -12.25 23.07 -11.46
CA SER A 56 -13.44 22.23 -11.58
C SER A 56 -13.21 20.84 -10.98
N LEU A 57 -12.04 20.25 -11.23
CA LEU A 57 -11.62 18.98 -10.64
C LEU A 57 -11.52 19.09 -9.12
N ALA A 58 -10.87 20.12 -8.59
CA ALA A 58 -10.78 20.35 -7.14
C ALA A 58 -12.17 20.49 -6.49
N ALA A 59 -13.08 21.23 -7.12
CA ALA A 59 -14.45 21.39 -6.62
C ALA A 59 -15.24 20.08 -6.65
N SER A 60 -15.08 19.29 -7.71
CA SER A 60 -15.74 17.98 -7.87
C SER A 60 -15.24 16.98 -6.82
N LEU A 61 -13.91 16.87 -6.66
CA LEU A 61 -13.28 16.02 -5.64
C LEU A 61 -13.66 16.42 -4.23
N ARG A 62 -13.65 17.73 -3.91
CA ARG A 62 -14.10 18.23 -2.61
C ARG A 62 -15.54 17.82 -2.33
N THR A 63 -16.42 18.01 -3.30
CA THR A 63 -17.83 17.67 -3.17
C THR A 63 -18.01 16.17 -2.97
N LEU A 64 -17.37 15.35 -3.81
CA LEU A 64 -17.38 13.90 -3.71
C LEU A 64 -16.92 13.43 -2.32
N ILE A 65 -15.76 13.89 -1.85
CA ILE A 65 -15.19 13.50 -0.55
C ILE A 65 -16.13 13.86 0.60
N LEU A 66 -16.69 15.07 0.59
CA LEU A 66 -17.54 15.54 1.69
C LEU A 66 -18.92 14.87 1.72
N HIS A 67 -19.38 14.29 0.60
CA HIS A 67 -20.63 13.52 0.53
C HIS A 67 -20.44 12.01 0.76
N SER A 68 -19.19 11.54 0.80
CA SER A 68 -18.84 10.14 0.95
C SER A 68 -18.86 9.69 2.41
N GLU A 69 -19.12 8.41 2.65
CA GLU A 69 -19.07 7.81 3.99
C GLU A 69 -17.63 7.81 4.51
N ARG A 70 -17.40 8.27 5.75
CA ARG A 70 -16.07 8.24 6.37
C ARG A 70 -15.80 6.87 6.98
N LEU A 71 -14.86 6.14 6.39
CA LEU A 71 -14.37 4.87 6.95
C LEU A 71 -13.32 5.11 8.03
N PHE A 72 -12.51 6.17 7.88
CA PHE A 72 -11.45 6.53 8.83
C PHE A 72 -11.15 8.03 8.76
N GLU A 73 -10.87 8.66 9.90
CA GLU A 73 -10.33 10.02 9.94
C GLU A 73 -9.40 10.23 11.13
N LEU A 74 -8.25 10.86 10.87
CA LEU A 74 -7.35 11.35 11.90
C LEU A 74 -6.56 12.54 11.35
N ARG A 75 -6.68 13.70 12.01
CA ARG A 75 -6.15 15.00 11.52
C ARG A 75 -4.68 14.98 11.06
N ILE A 76 -3.86 14.13 11.68
CA ILE A 76 -2.42 14.00 11.38
C ILE A 76 -2.09 12.89 10.36
N ARG A 77 -3.01 11.96 10.10
CA ARG A 77 -2.81 10.81 9.19
C ARG A 77 -3.66 10.89 7.92
N GLY A 78 -4.63 11.80 7.88
CA GLY A 78 -5.54 11.92 6.75
C GLY A 78 -6.90 11.27 7.01
N ALA A 79 -7.59 10.88 5.94
CA ALA A 79 -8.92 10.29 6.00
C ALA A 79 -9.13 9.28 4.86
N VAL A 80 -10.03 8.32 5.08
CA VAL A 80 -10.46 7.36 4.07
C VAL A 80 -11.98 7.46 3.93
N VAL A 81 -12.46 7.69 2.71
CA VAL A 81 -13.88 7.82 2.42
C VAL A 81 -14.33 6.81 1.38
N LYS A 82 -15.49 6.18 1.62
CA LYS A 82 -16.13 5.26 0.68
C LYS A 82 -17.04 6.04 -0.24
N CYS A 83 -16.67 6.10 -1.52
CA CYS A 83 -17.41 6.81 -2.55
C CYS A 83 -18.52 5.94 -3.13
N SER A 84 -18.24 4.66 -3.34
CA SER A 84 -19.17 3.62 -3.77
C SER A 84 -18.73 2.25 -3.22
N ASP A 85 -19.42 1.18 -3.58
CA ASP A 85 -18.96 -0.19 -3.28
C ASP A 85 -17.66 -0.57 -4.02
N GLU A 86 -17.30 0.17 -5.07
CA GLU A 86 -16.14 -0.09 -5.93
C GLU A 86 -15.01 0.93 -5.74
N ILE A 87 -15.29 2.10 -5.14
CA ILE A 87 -14.33 3.22 -5.08
C ILE A 87 -14.19 3.71 -3.65
N VAL A 88 -12.94 3.75 -3.18
CA VAL A 88 -12.51 4.36 -1.92
C VAL A 88 -11.45 5.42 -2.22
N ILE A 89 -11.51 6.56 -1.52
CA ILE A 89 -10.50 7.64 -1.62
C ILE A 89 -9.73 7.71 -0.31
N LYS A 90 -8.40 7.60 -0.39
CA LYS A 90 -7.44 7.91 0.68
C LYS A 90 -6.97 9.35 0.53
N ILE A 91 -7.13 10.16 1.56
CA ILE A 91 -6.79 11.59 1.60
C ILE A 91 -5.60 11.74 2.53
N LEU A 92 -4.51 12.35 2.04
CA LEU A 92 -3.25 12.45 2.76
C LEU A 92 -2.82 13.92 2.93
N PRO A 93 -2.25 14.31 4.09
CA PRO A 93 -1.73 15.66 4.28
C PRO A 93 -0.43 15.90 3.49
N ASN A 94 -0.27 17.10 2.94
CA ASN A 94 0.87 17.53 2.10
C ASN A 94 2.27 17.47 2.77
N SER A 95 2.35 17.15 4.06
CA SER A 95 3.59 17.29 4.84
C SER A 95 4.42 16.01 4.94
N ARG A 96 4.14 14.96 4.15
CA ARG A 96 4.84 13.67 4.31
C ARG A 96 5.07 12.96 2.99
N ASP A 97 6.27 12.44 2.87
CA ASP A 97 6.67 11.40 1.93
C ASP A 97 5.60 10.28 1.95
N PRO A 98 5.09 9.82 0.79
CA PRO A 98 4.11 8.73 0.73
C PRO A 98 4.59 7.42 1.39
N THR A 99 5.87 7.29 1.75
CA THR A 99 6.48 6.05 2.26
C THR A 99 6.37 5.81 3.78
N GLU A 100 5.69 6.65 4.57
CA GLU A 100 5.59 6.47 6.03
C GLU A 100 4.14 6.41 6.57
N TYR A 101 3.50 5.23 6.49
CA TYR A 101 2.22 4.95 7.17
C TYR A 101 2.26 3.75 8.13
N PRO A 102 1.80 3.93 9.38
CA PRO A 102 1.03 2.92 10.09
C PRO A 102 -0.42 2.97 9.61
N SER A 103 -0.90 1.81 9.18
CA SER A 103 -2.18 1.53 8.56
C SER A 103 -3.42 2.04 9.31
N PRO A 104 -4.56 2.23 8.62
CA PRO A 104 -5.85 2.41 9.27
C PRO A 104 -6.17 1.19 10.14
N LEU A 105 -6.42 1.43 11.43
CA LEU A 105 -6.87 0.41 12.36
C LEU A 105 -8.32 0.02 12.08
N LYS A 106 -8.52 -1.31 12.10
CA LYS A 106 -9.73 -2.09 12.44
C LYS A 106 -10.90 -2.08 11.44
N SER A 107 -11.03 -3.20 10.72
CA SER A 107 -11.98 -4.19 11.25
C SER A 107 -11.22 -5.04 12.28
N ARG A 108 -11.78 -5.23 13.47
CA ARG A 108 -11.34 -6.34 14.32
C ARG A 108 -11.58 -7.59 13.49
N GLY A 109 -10.58 -8.08 12.76
CA GLY A 109 -10.44 -9.51 12.63
C GLY A 109 -10.28 -9.98 14.07
N PRO A 110 -11.18 -10.81 14.61
CA PRO A 110 -10.93 -11.46 15.89
C PRO A 110 -9.63 -12.27 15.76
N ASP A 111 -9.27 -13.01 16.79
CA ASP A 111 -8.75 -14.35 16.56
C ASP A 111 -9.71 -15.07 15.60
N SER A 112 -9.53 -14.84 14.30
CA SER A 112 -10.40 -15.39 13.30
C SER A 112 -10.12 -16.88 13.29
N SER A 113 -11.17 -17.67 13.19
CA SER A 113 -11.02 -19.12 13.17
C SER A 113 -10.05 -19.53 12.04
N HIS A 114 -9.38 -20.67 12.22
CA HIS A 114 -8.55 -21.27 11.17
C HIS A 114 -9.26 -21.27 9.80
N GLU A 115 -10.54 -21.64 9.80
CA GLU A 115 -11.40 -21.66 8.61
C GLU A 115 -11.59 -20.28 7.96
N THR A 116 -11.77 -19.25 8.78
CA THR A 116 -11.87 -17.87 8.29
C THR A 116 -10.58 -17.44 7.61
N LYS A 117 -9.42 -17.70 8.23
CA LYS A 117 -8.12 -17.35 7.65
C LYS A 117 -7.85 -18.12 6.36
N LEU A 118 -8.22 -19.41 6.29
CA LEU A 118 -8.15 -20.19 5.05
C LEU A 118 -9.07 -19.64 3.94
N SER A 119 -10.28 -19.19 4.29
CA SER A 119 -11.19 -18.57 3.32
C SER A 119 -10.61 -17.27 2.76
N ILE A 120 -10.02 -16.43 3.61
CA ILE A 120 -9.35 -15.20 3.19
C ILE A 120 -8.12 -15.52 2.34
N LYS A 121 -7.28 -16.48 2.76
CA LYS A 121 -6.12 -16.97 1.99
C LYS A 121 -6.51 -17.34 0.56
N LYS A 122 -7.58 -18.13 0.37
CA LYS A 122 -8.06 -18.54 -0.96
C LYS A 122 -8.48 -17.35 -1.82
N GLN A 123 -9.17 -16.37 -1.24
CA GLN A 123 -9.59 -15.17 -1.99
C GLN A 123 -8.39 -14.33 -2.41
N LEU A 124 -7.44 -14.12 -1.49
CA LEU A 124 -6.20 -13.41 -1.78
C LEU A 124 -5.36 -14.17 -2.83
N ASP A 125 -5.30 -15.49 -2.79
CA ASP A 125 -4.56 -16.29 -3.78
C ASP A 125 -5.10 -16.11 -5.19
N LEU A 126 -6.43 -16.06 -5.35
CA LEU A 126 -7.07 -15.74 -6.63
C LEU A 126 -6.75 -14.31 -7.10
N ILE A 127 -6.74 -13.34 -6.19
CA ILE A 127 -6.45 -11.94 -6.51
C ILE A 127 -4.99 -11.78 -6.93
N PHE A 128 -4.05 -12.26 -6.11
CA PHE A 128 -2.62 -12.11 -6.36
C PHE A 128 -2.14 -12.95 -7.55
N SER A 129 -2.74 -14.11 -7.80
CA SER A 129 -2.46 -14.85 -9.05
C SER A 129 -2.82 -14.04 -10.30
N ARG A 130 -3.90 -13.24 -10.26
CA ARG A 130 -4.25 -12.34 -11.36
C ARG A 130 -3.26 -11.19 -11.49
N LEU A 131 -2.86 -10.57 -10.38
CA LEU A 131 -1.87 -9.48 -10.38
C LEU A 131 -0.52 -9.96 -10.92
N ILE A 132 -0.05 -11.12 -10.47
CA ILE A 132 1.19 -11.73 -10.96
C ILE A 132 1.12 -12.07 -12.45
N SER A 133 -0.08 -12.35 -12.97
CA SER A 133 -0.28 -12.60 -14.40
C SER A 133 -0.32 -11.34 -15.27
N LEU A 134 -0.27 -10.14 -14.68
CA LEU A 134 -0.16 -8.89 -15.42
C LEU A 134 1.26 -8.77 -15.99
N TRP A 135 1.34 -8.45 -17.27
CA TRP A 135 2.59 -8.23 -17.98
C TRP A 135 2.70 -6.76 -18.35
N PRO A 136 3.90 -6.15 -18.27
CA PRO A 136 4.12 -4.87 -18.90
C PRO A 136 4.07 -5.06 -20.42
N ASP A 137 3.26 -4.26 -21.13
CA ASP A 137 3.10 -4.35 -22.59
C ASP A 137 4.40 -4.02 -23.35
N ASP A 138 5.32 -3.26 -22.72
CA ASP A 138 6.52 -2.68 -23.35
C ASP A 138 7.86 -3.35 -22.94
N GLY A 139 7.82 -4.51 -22.26
CA GLY A 139 9.02 -5.27 -21.87
C GLY A 139 9.23 -5.41 -20.36
N PRO A 140 10.32 -6.03 -19.87
CA PRO A 140 10.53 -6.33 -18.46
C PRO A 140 11.00 -5.09 -17.65
N GLU A 141 10.32 -3.96 -17.82
CA GLU A 141 10.61 -2.77 -17.03
C GLU A 141 10.10 -2.97 -15.60
N LEU A 142 11.01 -2.80 -14.64
CA LEU A 142 10.65 -2.74 -13.23
C LEU A 142 10.26 -1.30 -12.90
N GLY A 143 9.27 -1.10 -12.04
CA GLY A 143 8.86 0.24 -11.62
C GLY A 143 7.35 0.46 -11.51
N GLY A 144 6.99 1.70 -11.21
CA GLY A 144 5.60 2.12 -11.12
C GLY A 144 4.94 2.23 -12.49
N ILE A 145 3.60 2.17 -12.51
CA ILE A 145 2.80 2.26 -13.75
C ILE A 145 2.96 3.63 -14.44
N GLY A 146 3.33 4.68 -13.69
CA GLY A 146 3.53 6.03 -14.21
C GLY A 146 4.94 6.28 -14.76
N GLY A 147 5.73 5.24 -15.02
CA GLY A 147 7.14 5.36 -15.42
C GLY A 147 8.06 5.74 -14.25
N GLU A 148 7.59 5.58 -13.01
CA GLU A 148 8.43 5.72 -11.83
C GLU A 148 9.38 4.53 -11.70
N GLY A 149 10.50 4.72 -11.00
CA GLY A 149 11.37 3.61 -10.68
C GLY A 149 10.79 2.65 -9.64
N VAL A 150 11.47 1.52 -9.42
CA VAL A 150 11.08 0.56 -8.38
C VAL A 150 11.05 1.24 -7.01
N LYS A 151 9.97 1.01 -6.28
CA LYS A 151 9.79 1.46 -4.91
C LYS A 151 10.14 0.32 -3.97
N ASP A 152 11.15 0.53 -3.14
CA ASP A 152 11.57 -0.39 -2.09
C ASP A 152 11.77 0.38 -0.79
N TYR A 153 11.00 0.04 0.24
CA TYR A 153 11.01 0.72 1.54
C TYR A 153 12.39 0.69 2.23
N ARG A 154 13.30 -0.21 1.84
CA ARG A 154 14.68 -0.28 2.34
C ARG A 154 15.58 0.79 1.75
N ILE A 155 15.14 1.40 0.64
CA ILE A 155 15.91 2.29 -0.20
C ILE A 155 15.27 3.68 -0.15
N MET A 156 15.69 4.50 0.81
CA MET A 156 15.10 5.83 1.03
C MET A 156 15.50 6.89 -0.02
N GLU A 157 16.40 6.58 -0.96
CA GLU A 157 16.90 7.52 -1.97
C GLU A 157 16.24 7.25 -3.34
N ILE A 158 15.02 7.77 -3.52
CA ILE A 158 14.19 7.67 -4.75
C ILE A 158 14.96 8.06 -6.03
N PHE A 159 15.94 8.95 -5.92
CA PHE A 159 16.69 9.49 -7.08
C PHE A 159 17.77 8.56 -7.64
N ALA A 160 18.26 7.58 -6.87
CA ALA A 160 19.35 6.70 -7.32
C ALA A 160 18.90 5.68 -8.38
N TYR A 161 17.59 5.58 -8.64
CA TYR A 161 16.98 4.42 -9.28
C TYR A 161 16.73 4.51 -10.78
N LYS A 162 16.77 5.71 -11.40
CA LYS A 162 16.64 5.78 -12.87
C LYS A 162 17.75 5.01 -13.59
N ASP A 163 18.95 4.91 -12.99
CA ASP A 163 20.11 4.31 -13.64
C ASP A 163 20.24 2.79 -13.44
N ILE A 164 19.77 2.23 -12.31
CA ILE A 164 19.75 0.77 -12.07
C ILE A 164 18.75 0.09 -13.03
N LEU A 165 17.64 0.77 -13.32
CA LEU A 165 16.57 0.31 -14.20
C LEU A 165 17.00 0.21 -15.67
N LEU A 166 17.97 1.03 -16.09
CA LEU A 166 18.43 1.05 -17.48
C LEU A 166 19.44 -0.07 -17.80
N GLN A 167 20.04 -0.72 -16.79
CA GLN A 167 21.14 -1.69 -16.99
C GLN A 167 20.82 -3.16 -16.66
N GLY A 168 19.57 -3.49 -16.30
CA GLY A 168 19.02 -4.82 -16.55
C GLY A 168 19.50 -5.97 -15.66
N ASP A 169 19.58 -5.79 -14.34
CA ASP A 169 19.63 -6.95 -13.44
C ASP A 169 18.60 -6.85 -12.30
N SER A 170 17.42 -7.43 -12.53
CA SER A 170 16.36 -7.62 -11.52
C SER A 170 16.85 -8.34 -10.25
N ASN A 171 17.97 -9.06 -10.33
CA ASN A 171 18.58 -9.75 -9.19
C ASN A 171 19.30 -8.80 -8.22
N GLU A 172 19.63 -7.58 -8.67
CA GLU A 172 20.38 -6.60 -7.88
C GLU A 172 19.50 -5.80 -6.92
N LEU A 173 18.18 -5.75 -7.17
CA LEU A 173 17.25 -4.95 -6.37
C LEU A 173 17.39 -5.21 -4.86
N GLN A 174 17.50 -6.48 -4.45
CA GLN A 174 17.67 -6.87 -3.04
C GLN A 174 18.92 -6.25 -2.39
N PHE A 175 20.03 -6.12 -3.13
CA PHE A 175 21.32 -5.65 -2.62
C PHE A 175 21.60 -4.18 -2.92
N ALA A 176 20.69 -3.49 -3.60
CA ALA A 176 20.86 -2.09 -4.01
C ALA A 176 20.78 -1.10 -2.85
N ALA A 177 20.19 -1.49 -1.71
CA ALA A 177 20.13 -0.65 -0.52
C ALA A 177 21.52 -0.34 0.03
N LYS A 178 21.79 0.94 0.36
CA LYS A 178 23.08 1.36 0.93
C LYS A 178 23.35 0.67 2.28
N HIS A 179 24.43 -0.10 2.34
CA HIS A 179 24.77 -0.99 3.46
C HIS A 179 26.21 -0.79 3.98
N ARG A 180 26.51 -1.36 5.16
CA ARG A 180 27.89 -1.45 5.72
C ARG A 180 28.57 -2.81 5.49
N ALA A 181 27.85 -3.78 4.91
CA ALA A 181 28.41 -5.10 4.65
C ALA A 181 29.65 -5.03 3.75
N SER A 182 30.67 -5.85 4.06
CA SER A 182 31.86 -5.97 3.23
C SER A 182 31.55 -6.65 1.90
N ALA A 183 32.37 -6.41 0.88
CA ALA A 183 32.20 -7.04 -0.43
C ALA A 183 32.21 -8.59 -0.35
N CYS A 184 33.03 -9.16 0.54
CA CYS A 184 33.06 -10.61 0.77
C CYS A 184 31.74 -11.14 1.36
N TYR A 185 31.13 -10.41 2.30
CA TYR A 185 29.85 -10.79 2.88
C TYR A 185 28.72 -10.71 1.85
N VAL A 186 28.67 -9.64 1.05
CA VAL A 186 27.72 -9.53 -0.06
C VAL A 186 27.91 -10.66 -1.06
N LYS A 187 29.16 -10.98 -1.43
CA LYS A 187 29.48 -12.09 -2.33
C LYS A 187 29.02 -13.44 -1.77
N LEU A 188 29.20 -13.67 -0.46
CA LEU A 188 28.70 -14.87 0.21
C LEU A 188 27.17 -14.96 0.11
N LEU A 189 26.44 -13.90 0.45
CA LEU A 189 24.98 -13.90 0.35
C LEU A 189 24.49 -14.14 -1.08
N ARG A 190 25.13 -13.51 -2.07
CA ARG A 190 24.83 -13.72 -3.49
C ARG A 190 25.04 -15.17 -3.95
N SER A 191 26.05 -15.86 -3.44
CA SER A 191 26.30 -17.26 -3.82
C SER A 191 25.16 -18.22 -3.49
N PHE A 192 24.33 -17.90 -2.48
CA PHE A 192 23.12 -18.68 -2.19
C PHE A 192 22.02 -18.53 -3.25
N LEU A 193 22.12 -17.51 -4.12
CA LEU A 193 21.07 -17.11 -5.04
C LEU A 193 21.43 -17.34 -6.51
N GLU A 194 22.63 -17.81 -6.82
CA GLU A 194 23.12 -17.98 -8.20
C GLU A 194 22.19 -18.85 -9.05
N GLU A 195 21.75 -20.00 -8.52
CA GLU A 195 20.82 -20.89 -9.23
C GLU A 195 19.46 -20.23 -9.45
N GLN A 196 18.89 -19.59 -8.42
CA GLN A 196 17.59 -18.90 -8.54
C GLN A 196 17.65 -17.71 -9.50
N ASN A 197 18.75 -16.94 -9.51
CA ASN A 197 18.92 -15.80 -10.41
C ASN A 197 18.89 -16.22 -11.88
N SER A 198 19.37 -17.43 -12.19
CA SER A 198 19.36 -17.96 -13.55
C SER A 198 17.96 -18.34 -14.07
N THR A 199 16.99 -18.52 -13.16
CA THR A 199 15.62 -18.96 -13.49
C THR A 199 14.57 -17.87 -13.36
N LEU A 200 14.91 -16.72 -12.76
CA LEU A 200 14.04 -15.55 -12.69
C LEU A 200 13.89 -14.95 -14.10
N GLN A 201 12.68 -15.03 -14.65
CA GLN A 201 12.43 -14.58 -16.03
C GLN A 201 11.41 -13.44 -16.13
N ARG A 202 10.76 -13.07 -15.03
CA ARG A 202 9.53 -12.26 -15.09
C ARG A 202 9.54 -11.12 -14.08
N SER A 203 9.22 -9.94 -14.60
CA SER A 203 8.67 -8.84 -13.81
C SER A 203 7.19 -9.11 -13.60
N VAL A 204 6.69 -8.96 -12.38
CA VAL A 204 5.29 -9.20 -12.01
C VAL A 204 4.76 -7.99 -11.27
N PHE A 205 3.46 -7.74 -11.37
CA PHE A 205 2.85 -6.65 -10.62
C PHE A 205 2.71 -7.04 -9.14
N THR A 206 3.30 -6.22 -8.27
CA THR A 206 3.38 -6.43 -6.82
C THR A 206 2.68 -5.32 -6.05
N HIS A 207 2.17 -5.64 -4.87
CA HIS A 207 1.60 -4.68 -3.93
C HIS A 207 2.72 -3.93 -3.18
N GLY A 208 3.80 -4.62 -2.82
CA GLY A 208 4.99 -4.05 -2.17
C GLY A 208 4.88 -3.93 -0.65
N ASP A 209 3.70 -3.59 -0.11
CA ASP A 209 3.44 -3.47 1.34
C ASP A 209 2.20 -4.28 1.79
N LEU A 210 2.08 -5.55 1.37
CA LEU A 210 0.93 -6.36 1.76
C LEU A 210 1.04 -6.83 3.22
N LYS A 211 0.29 -6.17 4.10
CA LYS A 211 0.12 -6.55 5.52
C LYS A 211 -1.36 -6.74 5.85
N LYS A 212 -1.64 -7.44 6.95
CA LYS A 212 -3.01 -7.72 7.43
C LYS A 212 -3.89 -6.47 7.51
N SER A 213 -3.30 -5.33 7.87
CA SER A 213 -3.99 -4.05 7.98
C SER A 213 -4.30 -3.36 6.65
N ASN A 214 -3.74 -3.84 5.54
CA ASN A 214 -3.98 -3.36 4.18
C ASN A 214 -5.02 -4.23 3.44
N ILE A 215 -5.62 -5.21 4.13
CA ILE A 215 -6.66 -6.09 3.60
C ILE A 215 -8.00 -5.77 4.26
N MET A 216 -8.97 -5.34 3.46
CA MET A 216 -10.33 -5.08 3.91
C MET A 216 -11.18 -6.34 3.79
N VAL A 217 -11.88 -6.68 4.87
CA VAL A 217 -12.80 -7.81 4.91
C VAL A 217 -14.16 -7.40 5.45
N GLN A 218 -15.21 -7.98 4.87
CA GLN A 218 -16.58 -7.85 5.35
C GLN A 218 -17.10 -9.20 5.83
N GLN A 219 -17.63 -9.21 7.05
CA GLN A 219 -18.29 -10.39 7.61
C GLN A 219 -19.69 -10.55 7.00
N HIS A 220 -20.08 -11.78 6.67
CA HIS A 220 -21.44 -12.08 6.23
C HIS A 220 -22.43 -11.94 7.39
N SER A 221 -23.60 -11.35 7.11
CA SER A 221 -24.65 -11.13 8.13
C SER A 221 -25.24 -12.44 8.67
N THR A 222 -25.19 -13.51 7.88
CA THR A 222 -25.79 -14.81 8.18
C THR A 222 -24.81 -15.81 8.79
N ASN A 223 -23.49 -15.57 8.69
CA ASN A 223 -22.47 -16.48 9.22
C ASN A 223 -21.26 -15.69 9.73
N ALA A 224 -21.05 -15.75 11.05
CA ALA A 224 -19.99 -15.00 11.72
C ALA A 224 -18.56 -15.45 11.38
N ASN A 225 -18.41 -16.63 10.78
CA ASN A 225 -17.11 -17.19 10.41
C ASN A 225 -16.77 -16.98 8.93
N VAL A 226 -17.69 -16.41 8.15
CA VAL A 226 -17.50 -16.19 6.70
C VAL A 226 -17.20 -14.72 6.45
N PHE A 227 -16.05 -14.48 5.85
CA PHE A 227 -15.56 -13.15 5.51
C PHE A 227 -15.25 -13.10 4.01
N THR A 228 -15.61 -11.99 3.38
CA THR A 228 -15.26 -11.69 2.00
C THR A 228 -14.22 -10.59 1.98
N VAL A 229 -13.15 -10.78 1.22
CA VAL A 229 -12.19 -9.71 0.92
C VAL A 229 -12.91 -8.70 0.03
N THR A 230 -13.07 -7.48 0.51
CA THR A 230 -13.77 -6.41 -0.21
C THR A 230 -12.82 -5.40 -0.83
N GLY A 231 -11.55 -5.40 -0.41
CA GLY A 231 -10.56 -4.52 -0.98
C GLY A 231 -9.15 -4.81 -0.46
N ILE A 232 -8.18 -4.42 -1.27
CA ILE A 232 -6.78 -4.30 -0.89
C ILE A 232 -6.46 -2.81 -1.08
N ILE A 233 -5.82 -2.22 -0.08
CA ILE A 233 -5.52 -0.77 -0.04
C ILE A 233 -4.03 -0.57 0.17
N ASP A 234 -3.58 0.68 0.06
CA ASP A 234 -2.18 1.05 0.30
C ASP A 234 -1.20 0.64 -0.81
N TRP A 235 -1.62 0.83 -2.06
CA TRP A 235 -0.85 0.55 -3.28
C TRP A 235 0.29 1.54 -3.58
N GLU A 236 0.70 2.37 -2.60
CA GLU A 236 1.69 3.43 -2.83
C GLU A 236 3.08 2.89 -3.19
N ASP A 237 3.41 1.69 -2.69
CA ASP A 237 4.63 0.92 -3.00
C ASP A 237 4.43 -0.11 -4.12
N SER A 238 3.27 -0.10 -4.77
CA SER A 238 2.99 -1.05 -5.85
C SER A 238 3.75 -0.73 -7.13
N GLY A 239 4.00 -1.78 -7.90
CA GLY A 239 4.72 -1.68 -9.16
C GLY A 239 5.16 -3.04 -9.68
N PHE A 240 5.74 -3.00 -10.87
CA PHE A 240 6.41 -4.12 -11.49
C PHE A 240 7.75 -4.39 -10.81
N SER A 241 7.87 -5.58 -10.24
CA SER A 241 9.03 -6.01 -9.45
C SER A 241 9.42 -7.44 -9.83
N PRO A 242 10.63 -7.90 -9.48
CA PRO A 242 11.00 -9.30 -9.68
C PRO A 242 10.00 -10.24 -8.99
N GLU A 243 9.73 -11.41 -9.55
CA GLU A 243 8.69 -12.33 -9.05
C GLU A 243 8.86 -12.80 -7.59
N TYR A 244 10.07 -12.67 -7.02
CA TYR A 244 10.33 -12.96 -5.61
C TYR A 244 9.94 -11.82 -4.65
N TYR A 245 9.71 -10.61 -5.17
CA TYR A 245 9.71 -9.38 -4.37
C TYR A 245 8.64 -9.40 -3.27
N GLU A 246 7.38 -9.70 -3.62
CA GLU A 246 6.30 -9.81 -2.63
C GLU A 246 6.59 -10.90 -1.59
N CYS A 247 7.22 -12.01 -2.01
CA CYS A 247 7.58 -13.12 -1.10
C CYS A 247 8.62 -12.68 -0.06
N THR A 248 9.51 -11.76 -0.43
CA THR A 248 10.51 -11.20 0.48
C THR A 248 9.92 -10.12 1.38
N THR A 249 9.06 -9.24 0.85
CA THR A 249 8.61 -8.06 1.59
C THR A 249 7.48 -8.33 2.58
N LEU A 250 6.63 -9.30 2.28
CA LEU A 250 5.41 -9.55 3.04
C LEU A 250 5.65 -9.86 4.53
N SER A 251 6.78 -10.50 4.85
CA SER A 251 7.14 -10.85 6.24
C SER A 251 7.83 -9.74 7.02
N ASN A 252 8.05 -8.56 6.44
CA ASN A 252 8.81 -7.49 7.10
C ASN A 252 8.12 -6.92 8.32
N GLY A 253 6.78 -6.96 8.34
CA GLY A 253 5.99 -6.60 9.52
C GLY A 253 5.92 -7.69 10.59
N GLN A 254 6.49 -8.88 10.36
CA GLN A 254 6.38 -9.99 11.29
C GLN A 254 7.28 -9.76 12.52
N SER A 255 6.63 -9.64 13.67
CA SER A 255 7.32 -9.54 14.96
C SER A 255 7.84 -10.91 15.39
N ILE A 256 9.09 -10.97 15.86
CA ILE A 256 9.67 -12.19 16.46
C ILE A 256 9.22 -12.39 17.91
N VAL A 257 8.61 -11.37 18.54
CA VAL A 257 8.20 -11.39 19.95
C VAL A 257 6.68 -11.44 20.13
N THR A 258 5.92 -11.17 19.07
CA THR A 258 4.46 -11.18 19.11
C THR A 258 3.97 -12.40 18.35
N ASP A 259 3.11 -13.19 19.01
CA ASP A 259 2.48 -14.35 18.39
C ASP A 259 1.38 -13.89 17.42
N ASP A 260 1.73 -13.82 16.14
CA ASP A 260 0.82 -13.52 15.03
C ASP A 260 0.95 -14.60 13.95
N ASP A 261 0.02 -15.55 13.98
CA ASP A 261 -0.03 -16.69 13.07
C ASP A 261 -0.51 -16.30 11.65
N TRP A 262 -0.88 -15.03 11.40
CA TRP A 262 -1.35 -14.57 10.09
C TRP A 262 -0.40 -14.93 8.95
N TYR A 263 0.90 -14.88 9.20
CA TYR A 263 1.95 -15.20 8.22
C TYR A 263 1.95 -16.68 7.79
N LEU A 264 1.24 -17.57 8.50
CA LEU A 264 0.99 -18.95 8.08
C LEU A 264 -0.15 -19.08 7.06
N TYR A 265 -0.97 -18.03 6.90
CA TYR A 265 -2.14 -18.00 6.02
C TYR A 265 -1.95 -17.10 4.80
N ILE A 266 -0.70 -16.77 4.47
CA ILE A 266 -0.35 -16.01 3.28
C ILE A 266 -0.66 -16.82 2.02
N PRO A 267 -1.13 -16.21 0.92
CA PRO A 267 -1.43 -16.94 -0.31
C PRO A 267 -0.22 -17.70 -0.84
N ASP A 268 -0.46 -18.86 -1.45
CA ASP A 268 0.62 -19.72 -1.93
C ASP A 268 1.39 -19.05 -3.07
N CYS A 269 0.67 -18.30 -3.92
CA CYS A 269 1.27 -17.52 -5.01
C CYS A 269 2.23 -16.41 -4.56
N ILE A 270 2.23 -15.96 -3.31
CA ILE A 270 3.15 -14.94 -2.79
C ILE A 270 3.83 -15.37 -1.50
N SER A 271 3.80 -16.67 -1.21
CA SER A 271 4.38 -17.21 0.00
C SER A 271 5.91 -17.16 -0.05
N PRO A 272 6.59 -16.83 1.07
CA PRO A 272 8.04 -17.02 1.22
C PRO A 272 8.53 -18.42 0.81
N LEU A 273 7.67 -19.44 0.91
CA LEU A 273 7.99 -20.81 0.50
C LEU A 273 8.19 -21.00 -1.01
N ARG A 274 7.78 -20.03 -1.85
CA ARG A 274 8.13 -20.04 -3.29
C ARG A 274 9.62 -19.73 -3.52
N PHE A 275 10.21 -18.90 -2.66
CA PHE A 275 11.61 -18.47 -2.77
C PHE A 275 12.31 -18.54 -1.39
N PRO A 276 12.39 -19.73 -0.75
CA PRO A 276 12.76 -19.84 0.66
C PRO A 276 14.20 -19.41 0.93
N VAL A 277 15.14 -19.74 0.03
CA VAL A 277 16.55 -19.34 0.15
C VAL A 277 16.69 -17.83 0.02
N ARG A 278 16.06 -17.24 -0.99
CA ARG A 278 16.05 -15.78 -1.19
C ARG A 278 15.40 -15.03 -0.04
N TRP A 279 14.29 -15.53 0.49
CA TRP A 279 13.66 -14.99 1.70
C TRP A 279 14.60 -15.04 2.91
N LEU A 280 15.27 -16.17 3.17
CA LEU A 280 16.23 -16.26 4.27
C LEU A 280 17.42 -15.30 4.11
N VAL A 281 17.95 -15.19 2.89
CA VAL A 281 19.00 -14.22 2.57
C VAL A 281 18.50 -12.79 2.79
N ASP A 282 17.26 -12.50 2.42
CA ASP A 282 16.62 -11.21 2.65
C ASP A 282 16.55 -10.86 4.14
N ARG A 283 16.10 -11.79 4.97
CA ARG A 283 16.03 -11.60 6.43
C ARG A 283 17.41 -11.39 7.06
N LEU A 284 18.44 -12.08 6.57
CA LEU A 284 19.82 -11.86 7.01
C LEU A 284 20.36 -10.50 6.57
N TRP A 285 20.00 -10.08 5.36
CA TRP A 285 20.39 -8.80 4.78
C TRP A 285 19.72 -7.61 5.50
N ASP A 286 18.41 -7.68 5.74
CA ASP A 286 17.62 -6.60 6.35
C ASP A 286 18.10 -6.26 7.77
N ASN A 287 18.52 -7.26 8.56
CA ASN A 287 19.14 -7.04 9.88
C ASN A 287 20.34 -6.08 9.83
N LEU A 288 21.09 -6.05 8.72
CA LEU A 288 22.23 -5.15 8.55
C LEU A 288 21.79 -3.73 8.16
N LEU A 289 20.63 -3.58 7.53
CA LEU A 289 20.06 -2.29 7.12
C LEU A 289 19.43 -1.56 8.31
N TRP A 290 18.69 -2.26 9.18
CA TRP A 290 18.07 -1.68 10.38
C TRP A 290 19.08 -1.12 11.38
N SER A 291 20.26 -1.75 11.50
CA SER A 291 21.37 -1.23 12.32
C SER A 291 21.80 0.19 11.93
N ARG A 292 21.57 0.59 10.66
CA ARG A 292 21.89 1.92 10.15
C ARG A 292 20.81 2.96 10.52
N ARG A 293 19.53 2.56 10.61
CA ARG A 293 18.43 3.47 11.01
C ARG A 293 18.55 3.90 12.48
N THR A 294 19.03 3.01 13.35
CA THR A 294 19.25 3.33 14.78
C THR A 294 20.47 4.22 15.03
N ASP A 295 21.44 4.25 14.10
CA ASP A 295 22.66 5.05 14.21
C ASP A 295 22.50 6.48 13.67
N ILE A 296 21.50 6.76 12.84
CA ILE A 296 21.23 8.11 12.29
C ILE A 296 20.40 8.96 13.27
N VAL A 297 19.80 8.34 14.29
CA VAL A 297 18.99 9.00 15.34
C VAL A 297 19.80 9.17 16.66
N ARG A 298 21.12 9.22 16.59
CA ARG A 298 21.99 9.58 17.72
C ARG A 298 22.84 10.80 17.41
#